data_AF-A0A967ARL2-F1
#
_entry.id   AF-A0A967ARL2-F1
#
_cell.length_a   1.000
_cell.length_b   1.000
_cell.length_c   1.000
_cell.angle_alpha   90.00
_cell.angle_beta   90.00
_cell.angle_gamma   90.00
#
_symmetry.space_group_name_H-M   'P 1'
#
loop_
_entity.id
_entity.type
_entity.pdbx_description
1 polymer ?
#
loop_
_entity_poly.entity_id
_entity_poly.type
_entity_poly.pdbx_seq_one_letter_code
_entity_poly.pdbx_strand_id
1 'polypeptide(L)'
;MKFYLTALLFLSFFLFPSKNVQRKIISDSEFNYTFYVSTEDIAAKKGPRYYYWYKAGEIHSSQGGSAGDLLHGDFTKSYKDNNLAEQGSFKKGLKDNLWKKWYKNGQLYEIASWKSGLRTGQYLQFSEAGQVMISGRFKKDMKHGIWINGTTNDTVFFKKGVEIDKPKRYNRKPLTKRITGFFKELFRKKEKNDPSKKQKADKKGLKAKKQPKNKKSKKQKKVKEQQ
;
A
#
# COMPACT_ATOMS: atom_id res chain seq x y z
N MET A 1 -30.03 -61.97 -5.61
CA MET A 1 -29.22 -61.54 -4.46
C MET A 1 -28.31 -60.41 -4.97
N LYS A 2 -28.53 -59.16 -4.54
CA LYS A 2 -27.83 -57.96 -5.04
C LYS A 2 -26.56 -57.74 -4.21
N PHE A 3 -25.38 -57.72 -4.83
CA PHE A 3 -24.15 -57.27 -4.19
C PHE A 3 -23.73 -55.92 -4.76
N TYR A 4 -23.64 -54.93 -3.87
CA TYR A 4 -23.32 -53.55 -4.19
C TYR A 4 -21.81 -53.38 -4.40
N LEU A 5 -21.49 -52.74 -5.53
CA LEU A 5 -20.22 -52.13 -5.87
C LEU A 5 -20.05 -50.84 -5.05
N THR A 6 -19.04 -50.75 -4.19
CA THR A 6 -18.61 -49.46 -3.62
C THR A 6 -17.11 -49.31 -3.83
N ALA A 7 -16.75 -48.82 -5.02
CA ALA A 7 -15.43 -48.29 -5.29
C ALA A 7 -15.23 -47.01 -4.46
N LEU A 8 -14.40 -47.10 -3.43
CA LEU A 8 -13.91 -45.95 -2.67
C LEU A 8 -12.94 -45.15 -3.57
N LEU A 9 -13.49 -44.21 -4.32
CA LEU A 9 -12.72 -43.15 -4.97
C LEU A 9 -12.12 -42.25 -3.88
N PHE A 10 -10.85 -42.51 -3.52
CA PHE A 10 -9.99 -41.51 -2.94
C PHE A 10 -9.79 -40.41 -3.98
N LEU A 11 -10.71 -39.46 -4.03
CA LEU A 11 -10.50 -38.19 -4.71
C LEU A 11 -9.42 -37.45 -3.92
N SER A 12 -8.16 -37.79 -4.19
CA SER A 12 -7.03 -36.99 -3.77
C SER A 12 -7.22 -35.62 -4.40
N PHE A 13 -7.74 -34.70 -3.58
CA PHE A 13 -7.79 -33.29 -3.92
C PHE A 13 -6.33 -32.84 -3.94
N PHE A 14 -5.66 -33.03 -5.08
CA PHE A 14 -4.41 -32.36 -5.37
C PHE A 14 -4.72 -30.87 -5.30
N LEU A 15 -4.47 -30.28 -4.13
CA LEU A 15 -4.36 -28.85 -3.95
C LEU A 15 -3.21 -28.43 -4.85
N PHE A 16 -3.52 -28.05 -6.09
CA PHE A 16 -2.58 -27.41 -6.98
C PHE A 16 -1.98 -26.25 -6.20
N PRO A 17 -0.68 -26.30 -5.89
CA PRO A 17 -0.11 -25.20 -5.17
C PRO A 17 -0.11 -24.01 -6.13
N SER A 18 -0.73 -22.90 -5.73
CA SER A 18 -0.58 -21.61 -6.42
C SER A 18 0.89 -21.19 -6.35
N LYS A 19 1.74 -21.69 -7.25
CA LYS A 19 3.21 -21.73 -7.07
C LYS A 19 3.98 -21.25 -8.31
N ASN A 20 3.74 -20.02 -8.75
CA ASN A 20 4.63 -19.35 -9.72
C ASN A 20 5.29 -18.09 -9.15
N VAL A 21 5.39 -17.98 -7.81
CA VAL A 21 6.05 -16.85 -7.14
C VAL A 21 7.02 -17.36 -6.09
N GLN A 22 8.29 -16.98 -6.20
CA GLN A 22 9.35 -17.34 -5.25
C GLN A 22 9.85 -16.11 -4.50
N ARG A 23 9.97 -16.20 -3.17
CA ARG A 23 10.63 -15.17 -2.37
C ARG A 23 12.14 -15.30 -2.52
N LYS A 24 12.83 -14.18 -2.68
CA LYS A 24 14.29 -14.08 -2.70
C LYS A 24 14.75 -13.09 -1.63
N ILE A 25 15.89 -13.39 -1.02
CA ILE A 25 16.59 -12.53 -0.07
C ILE A 25 18.04 -12.47 -0.51
N ILE A 26 18.54 -11.27 -0.78
CA ILE A 26 19.94 -11.02 -1.15
C ILE A 26 20.44 -9.81 -0.38
N SER A 27 21.75 -9.58 -0.42
CA SER A 27 22.35 -8.40 0.16
C SER A 27 23.61 -8.00 -0.60
N ASP A 28 23.91 -6.71 -0.63
CA ASP A 28 25.18 -6.15 -1.08
C ASP A 28 25.91 -5.49 0.11
N SER A 29 26.91 -4.65 -0.15
CA SER A 29 27.69 -3.94 0.89
C SER A 29 26.85 -2.95 1.70
N GLU A 30 25.77 -2.40 1.13
CA GLU A 30 25.00 -1.30 1.72
C GLU A 30 23.58 -1.69 2.12
N PHE A 31 23.01 -2.72 1.48
CA PHE A 31 21.59 -3.01 1.54
C PHE A 31 21.28 -4.49 1.67
N ASN A 32 20.11 -4.75 2.25
CA ASN A 32 19.44 -6.03 2.24
C ASN A 32 18.15 -5.89 1.41
N TYR A 33 17.82 -6.93 0.65
CA TYR A 33 16.68 -6.95 -0.24
C TYR A 33 15.80 -8.15 0.09
N THR A 34 14.49 -7.93 0.18
CA THR A 34 13.48 -9.00 0.18
C THR A 34 12.48 -8.70 -0.93
N PHE A 35 12.32 -9.63 -1.85
CA PHE A 35 11.42 -9.47 -2.99
C PHE A 35 10.89 -10.81 -3.44
N TYR A 36 9.97 -10.79 -4.40
CA TYR A 36 9.53 -12.01 -5.05
C TYR A 36 9.78 -11.94 -6.55
N VAL A 37 9.91 -13.12 -7.15
CA VAL A 37 10.08 -13.29 -8.59
C VAL A 37 9.03 -14.25 -9.10
N SER A 38 8.66 -14.11 -10.38
CA SER A 38 7.76 -15.02 -11.05
C SER A 38 8.47 -15.71 -12.19
N THR A 39 8.28 -17.04 -12.28
CA THR A 39 8.81 -17.92 -13.33
C THR A 39 7.88 -17.99 -14.55
N GLU A 40 6.78 -17.23 -14.56
CA GLU A 40 5.90 -17.14 -15.73
C GLU A 40 6.55 -16.31 -16.83
N ASP A 41 6.66 -16.90 -18.02
CA ASP A 41 6.97 -16.15 -19.23
C ASP A 41 5.83 -15.19 -19.55
N ILE A 42 6.19 -13.91 -19.70
CA ILE A 42 5.22 -12.85 -19.94
C ILE A 42 5.71 -12.00 -21.10
N ALA A 43 4.85 -11.88 -22.12
CA ALA A 43 5.09 -10.99 -23.23
C ALA A 43 5.33 -9.54 -22.75
N ALA A 44 6.43 -8.95 -23.21
CA ALA A 44 6.73 -7.55 -22.94
C ALA A 44 5.59 -6.65 -23.44
N LYS A 45 5.23 -5.64 -22.64
CA LYS A 45 4.27 -4.63 -23.05
C LYS A 45 4.91 -3.73 -24.10
N LYS A 46 4.15 -3.37 -25.14
CA LYS A 46 4.59 -2.42 -26.17
C LYS A 46 4.93 -1.05 -25.54
N GLY A 47 6.05 -0.46 -25.97
CA GLY A 47 6.53 0.87 -25.57
C GLY A 47 7.67 0.83 -24.53
N PRO A 48 8.33 1.98 -24.27
CA PRO A 48 9.45 2.06 -23.35
C PRO A 48 8.98 1.78 -21.91
N ARG A 49 9.41 0.66 -21.35
CA ARG A 49 9.17 0.26 -19.97
C ARG A 49 10.46 -0.29 -19.39
N TYR A 50 10.77 0.10 -18.17
CA TYR A 50 11.86 -0.51 -17.41
C TYR A 50 11.36 -1.74 -16.69
N TYR A 51 11.89 -2.90 -17.09
CA TYR A 51 11.67 -4.18 -16.45
C TYR A 51 12.76 -4.42 -15.41
N TYR A 52 12.39 -5.11 -14.34
CA TYR A 52 13.27 -5.52 -13.26
C TYR A 52 13.18 -7.04 -13.13
N TRP A 53 14.33 -7.71 -13.14
CA TRP A 53 14.42 -9.16 -13.02
C TRP A 53 15.62 -9.57 -12.19
N TYR A 54 15.63 -10.84 -11.78
CA TYR A 54 16.66 -11.44 -10.95
C TYR A 54 17.44 -12.47 -11.75
N LYS A 55 18.77 -12.42 -11.68
CA LYS A 55 19.66 -13.44 -12.25
C LYS A 55 21.01 -13.40 -11.55
N ALA A 56 21.60 -14.57 -11.33
CA ALA A 56 22.96 -14.70 -10.81
C ALA A 56 23.22 -13.95 -9.49
N GLY A 57 22.25 -13.96 -8.57
CA GLY A 57 22.40 -13.30 -7.27
C GLY A 57 22.04 -11.81 -7.25
N GLU A 58 21.70 -11.22 -8.39
CA GLU A 58 21.56 -9.77 -8.54
C GLU A 58 20.22 -9.37 -9.15
N ILE A 59 19.78 -8.15 -8.83
CA ILE A 59 18.63 -7.50 -9.47
C ILE A 59 19.14 -6.64 -10.62
N HIS A 60 18.59 -6.91 -11.81
CA HIS A 60 18.92 -6.22 -13.05
C HIS A 60 17.74 -5.37 -13.52
N SER A 61 18.02 -4.38 -14.38
CA SER A 61 16.97 -3.65 -15.08
C SER A 61 17.39 -3.23 -16.50
N SER A 62 16.43 -3.19 -17.42
CA SER A 62 16.59 -2.74 -18.81
C SER A 62 15.30 -2.15 -19.32
N GLN A 63 15.44 -1.35 -20.37
CA GLN A 63 14.33 -0.93 -21.18
C GLN A 63 13.91 -2.07 -22.11
N GLY A 64 12.86 -2.80 -21.73
CA GLY A 64 12.34 -3.97 -22.46
C GLY A 64 13.09 -5.28 -22.19
N GLY A 65 12.36 -6.38 -22.26
CA GLY A 65 12.89 -7.74 -22.06
C GLY A 65 13.31 -8.06 -20.61
N SER A 66 13.76 -9.30 -20.41
CA SER A 66 14.45 -9.77 -19.21
C SER A 66 15.32 -10.98 -19.57
N ALA A 67 16.41 -11.17 -18.84
CA ALA A 67 17.31 -12.32 -19.04
C ALA A 67 17.19 -13.37 -17.91
N GLY A 68 16.28 -13.15 -16.97
CA GLY A 68 16.01 -13.99 -15.80
C GLY A 68 14.61 -13.74 -15.25
N ASP A 69 14.37 -14.13 -13.99
CA ASP A 69 13.04 -14.16 -13.39
C ASP A 69 12.51 -12.76 -13.08
N LEU A 70 11.34 -12.40 -13.60
CA LEU A 70 10.76 -11.08 -13.42
C LEU A 70 10.39 -10.82 -11.96
N LEU A 71 10.73 -9.65 -11.43
CA LEU A 71 10.26 -9.24 -10.10
C LEU A 71 8.73 -9.18 -10.08
N HIS A 72 8.13 -9.68 -9.01
CA HIS A 72 6.69 -9.75 -8.82
C HIS A 72 6.36 -9.58 -7.34
N GLY A 73 5.18 -9.05 -7.01
CA GLY A 73 4.74 -8.91 -5.62
C GLY A 73 5.49 -7.83 -4.87
N ASP A 74 5.57 -7.98 -3.55
CA ASP A 74 6.16 -6.96 -2.68
C ASP A 74 7.68 -6.89 -2.82
N PHE A 75 8.21 -5.69 -2.67
CA PHE A 75 9.64 -5.39 -2.70
C PHE A 75 10.00 -4.52 -1.51
N THR A 76 11.07 -4.91 -0.82
CA THR A 76 11.64 -4.18 0.29
C THR A 76 13.17 -4.14 0.13
N LYS A 77 13.72 -2.93 0.18
CA LYS A 77 15.15 -2.65 0.29
C LYS A 77 15.37 -1.93 1.62
N SER A 78 16.27 -2.44 2.45
CA SER A 78 16.64 -1.83 3.74
C SER A 78 18.14 -1.62 3.81
N TYR A 79 18.58 -0.60 4.53
CA TYR A 79 19.97 -0.40 4.91
C TYR A 79 20.44 -1.54 5.84
N LYS A 80 21.75 -1.67 6.06
CA LYS A 80 22.34 -2.68 6.97
C LYS A 80 21.91 -2.53 8.43
N ASP A 81 21.54 -1.32 8.84
CA ASP A 81 20.96 -1.03 10.16
C ASP A 81 19.46 -1.38 10.27
N ASN A 82 18.91 -2.05 9.24
CA ASN A 82 17.50 -2.44 9.08
C ASN A 82 16.51 -1.29 8.89
N ASN A 83 16.97 -0.06 8.73
CA ASN A 83 16.09 1.03 8.32
C ASN A 83 15.62 0.80 6.87
N LEU A 84 14.35 1.10 6.58
CA LEU A 84 13.83 1.01 5.22
C LEU A 84 14.56 2.02 4.33
N ALA A 85 14.88 1.62 3.10
CA ALA A 85 15.45 2.49 2.06
C ALA A 85 14.47 2.66 0.90
N GLU A 86 13.83 1.58 0.45
CA GLU A 86 12.82 1.60 -0.61
C GLU A 86 11.80 0.46 -0.40
N GLN A 87 10.54 0.72 -0.75
CA GLN A 87 9.47 -0.26 -0.65
C GLN A 87 8.44 0.00 -1.75
N GLY A 88 7.91 -1.06 -2.31
CA GLY A 88 6.83 -0.99 -3.27
C GLY A 88 6.37 -2.37 -3.70
N SER A 89 5.76 -2.44 -4.87
CA SER A 89 5.39 -3.70 -5.48
C SER A 89 5.75 -3.73 -6.95
N PHE A 90 6.12 -4.90 -7.44
CA PHE A 90 6.26 -5.19 -8.85
C PHE A 90 5.09 -6.03 -9.35
N LYS A 91 4.72 -5.82 -10.60
CA LYS A 91 3.83 -6.70 -11.33
C LYS A 91 4.49 -7.02 -12.65
N LYS A 92 4.95 -8.27 -12.79
CA LYS A 92 5.53 -8.77 -14.05
C LYS A 92 6.75 -7.93 -14.49
N GLY A 93 7.67 -7.71 -13.56
CA GLY A 93 8.88 -6.91 -13.72
C GLY A 93 8.69 -5.40 -13.69
N LEU A 94 7.45 -4.90 -13.60
CA LEU A 94 7.16 -3.46 -13.70
C LEU A 94 6.73 -2.90 -12.36
N LYS A 95 7.27 -1.73 -11.96
CA LYS A 95 6.80 -1.02 -10.75
C LYS A 95 5.29 -0.79 -10.83
N ASP A 96 4.55 -1.21 -9.81
CA ASP A 96 3.10 -1.03 -9.70
C ASP A 96 2.73 -0.49 -8.32
N ASN A 97 1.57 0.17 -8.25
CA ASN A 97 1.04 0.80 -7.05
C ASN A 97 1.99 1.87 -6.48
N LEU A 98 2.01 2.01 -5.17
CA LEU A 98 2.75 3.06 -4.51
C LEU A 98 4.17 2.60 -4.19
N TRP A 99 5.13 3.44 -4.55
CA TRP A 99 6.52 3.31 -4.18
C TRP A 99 6.88 4.38 -3.16
N LYS A 100 7.65 3.98 -2.17
CA LYS A 100 8.14 4.83 -1.08
C LYS A 100 9.64 4.65 -0.97
N LYS A 101 10.33 5.75 -0.70
CA LYS A 101 11.76 5.76 -0.38
C LYS A 101 11.99 6.52 0.90
N TRP A 102 13.05 6.18 1.61
CA TRP A 102 13.40 6.76 2.89
C TRP A 102 14.88 7.13 2.93
N TYR A 103 15.15 8.22 3.65
CA TYR A 103 16.49 8.58 4.09
C TYR A 103 17.02 7.55 5.09
N LYS A 104 18.35 7.53 5.26
CA LYS A 104 19.01 6.63 6.23
C LYS A 104 18.54 6.87 7.67
N ASN A 105 18.13 8.09 8.01
CA ASN A 105 17.53 8.44 9.30
C ASN A 105 16.08 7.91 9.47
N GLY A 106 15.55 7.15 8.51
CA GLY A 106 14.20 6.57 8.54
C GLY A 106 13.08 7.53 8.15
N GLN A 107 13.37 8.80 7.84
CA GLN A 107 12.38 9.74 7.36
C GLN A 107 12.03 9.49 5.90
N LEU A 108 10.77 9.73 5.54
CA LEU A 108 10.27 9.51 4.20
C LEU A 108 10.92 10.51 3.25
N TYR A 109 11.51 10.03 2.15
CA TYR A 109 12.15 10.86 1.12
C TYR A 109 11.21 11.11 -0.07
N GLU A 110 10.55 10.05 -0.54
CA GLU A 110 9.74 10.11 -1.76
C GLU A 110 8.51 9.21 -1.64
N ILE A 111 7.39 9.67 -2.19
CA ILE A 111 6.25 8.84 -2.52
C ILE A 111 5.90 9.04 -3.98
N ALA A 112 5.86 7.96 -4.75
CA ALA A 112 5.47 7.97 -6.16
C ALA A 112 4.44 6.88 -6.45
N SER A 113 3.38 7.24 -7.16
CA SER A 113 2.39 6.28 -7.67
C SER A 113 2.81 5.76 -9.04
N TRP A 114 2.74 4.46 -9.25
CA TRP A 114 3.16 3.76 -10.47
C TRP A 114 2.05 2.88 -11.00
N LYS A 115 1.96 2.75 -12.33
CA LYS A 115 1.12 1.76 -12.99
C LYS A 115 1.83 1.14 -14.17
N SER A 116 2.01 -0.17 -14.11
CA SER A 116 2.72 -0.93 -15.16
C SER A 116 4.10 -0.35 -15.48
N GLY A 117 4.82 0.21 -14.53
CA GLY A 117 6.17 0.75 -14.74
C GLY A 117 6.23 2.18 -15.28
N LEU A 118 5.11 2.91 -15.33
CA LEU A 118 5.13 4.37 -15.53
C LEU A 118 4.58 5.08 -14.31
N ARG A 119 5.15 6.23 -13.94
CA ARG A 119 4.58 7.10 -12.90
C ARG A 119 3.21 7.60 -13.32
N THR A 120 2.24 7.47 -12.42
CA THR A 120 0.88 7.96 -12.63
C THR A 120 0.22 8.27 -11.30
N GLY A 121 -0.36 9.46 -11.16
CA GLY A 121 -0.97 9.90 -9.91
C GLY A 121 -0.04 10.80 -9.10
N GLN A 122 -0.17 10.76 -7.77
CA GLN A 122 0.52 11.68 -6.86
C GLN A 122 2.01 11.40 -6.79
N TYR A 123 2.77 12.48 -6.67
CA TYR A 123 4.19 12.52 -6.39
C TYR A 123 4.46 13.49 -5.25
N LEU A 124 5.22 13.05 -4.26
CA LEU A 124 5.70 13.87 -3.16
C LEU A 124 7.17 13.59 -2.92
N GLN A 125 7.93 14.65 -2.66
CA GLN A 125 9.29 14.59 -2.18
C GLN A 125 9.39 15.39 -0.88
N PHE A 126 10.22 14.91 0.03
CA PHE A 126 10.40 15.48 1.37
C PHE A 126 11.86 15.80 1.63
N SER A 127 12.11 16.71 2.56
CA SER A 127 13.44 16.91 3.15
C SER A 127 13.72 15.89 4.24
N GLU A 128 14.99 15.83 4.68
CA GLU A 128 15.39 15.06 5.86
C GLU A 128 14.78 15.53 7.18
N ALA A 129 14.06 16.66 7.19
CA ALA A 129 13.27 17.13 8.33
C ALA A 129 11.77 16.81 8.17
N GLY A 130 11.39 16.07 7.10
CA GLY A 130 10.02 15.65 6.84
C GLY A 130 9.13 16.72 6.19
N GLN A 131 9.70 17.87 5.80
CA GLN A 131 8.96 18.93 5.13
C GLN A 131 8.75 18.59 3.65
N VAL A 132 7.60 18.93 3.09
CA VAL A 132 7.29 18.65 1.68
C VAL A 132 8.05 19.63 0.80
N MET A 133 9.00 19.11 0.03
CA MET A 133 9.85 19.88 -0.89
C MET A 133 9.22 20.00 -2.26
N ILE A 134 8.65 18.91 -2.78
CA ILE A 134 8.00 18.90 -4.09
C ILE A 134 6.67 18.18 -3.99
N SER A 135 5.64 18.75 -4.61
CA SER A 135 4.35 18.07 -4.79
C SER A 135 3.84 18.25 -6.21
N GLY A 136 3.41 17.15 -6.81
CA GLY A 136 2.90 17.18 -8.17
C GLY A 136 2.19 15.89 -8.54
N ARG A 137 1.85 15.77 -9.81
CA ARG A 137 1.27 14.55 -10.36
C ARG A 137 1.91 14.18 -11.68
N PHE A 138 1.98 12.88 -11.92
CA PHE A 138 2.37 12.31 -13.19
C PHE A 138 1.18 11.71 -13.92
N LYS A 139 1.27 11.68 -15.24
CA LYS A 139 0.40 10.90 -16.13
C LYS A 139 1.27 10.22 -17.18
N LYS A 140 1.46 8.90 -17.05
CA LYS A 140 2.33 8.11 -17.94
C LYS A 140 3.75 8.72 -18.02
N ASP A 141 4.39 8.87 -16.86
CA ASP A 141 5.72 9.49 -16.66
C ASP A 141 5.89 10.96 -17.03
N MET A 142 4.87 11.59 -17.62
CA MET A 142 4.89 13.02 -17.89
C MET A 142 4.34 13.80 -16.70
N LYS A 143 5.03 14.89 -16.31
CA LYS A 143 4.48 15.87 -15.35
C LYS A 143 3.12 16.36 -15.85
N HIS A 144 2.15 16.43 -14.94
CA HIS A 144 0.79 16.82 -15.27
C HIS A 144 0.12 17.58 -14.12
N GLY A 145 -0.62 18.63 -14.47
CA GLY A 145 -1.28 19.51 -13.52
C GLY A 145 -0.29 20.41 -12.80
N ILE A 146 -0.66 20.82 -11.59
CA ILE A 146 0.09 21.81 -10.81
C ILE A 146 1.22 21.10 -10.05
N TRP A 147 2.41 21.65 -10.15
CA TRP A 147 3.59 21.29 -9.39
C TRP A 147 3.97 22.43 -8.46
N ILE A 148 4.24 22.12 -7.20
CA ILE A 148 4.60 23.08 -6.16
C ILE A 148 5.99 22.73 -5.64
N ASN A 149 6.87 23.72 -5.57
CA ASN A 149 8.08 23.69 -4.78
C ASN A 149 7.76 24.26 -3.39
N GLY A 150 7.87 23.45 -2.34
CA GLY A 150 7.57 23.86 -0.97
C GLY A 150 8.63 24.77 -0.35
N THR A 151 9.86 24.75 -0.87
CA THR A 151 10.97 25.57 -0.38
C THR A 151 10.88 27.00 -0.92
N THR A 152 10.68 27.15 -2.22
CA THR A 152 10.55 28.46 -2.87
C THR A 152 9.10 28.95 -2.92
N ASN A 153 8.14 28.09 -2.60
CA ASN A 153 6.70 28.31 -2.76
C ASN A 153 6.26 28.56 -4.22
N ASP A 154 7.10 28.18 -5.19
CA ASP A 154 6.84 28.31 -6.61
C ASP A 154 5.76 27.33 -7.06
N THR A 155 4.95 27.76 -8.02
CA THR A 155 3.89 26.96 -8.61
C THR A 155 3.98 27.01 -10.13
N VAL A 156 4.28 25.86 -10.74
CA VAL A 156 4.34 25.68 -12.19
C VAL A 156 3.26 24.71 -12.66
N PHE A 157 2.87 24.82 -13.93
CA PHE A 157 1.75 24.05 -14.49
C PHE A 157 2.26 23.21 -15.65
N PHE A 158 1.87 21.94 -15.68
CA PHE A 158 2.27 21.02 -16.74
C PHE A 158 1.06 20.39 -17.44
N LYS A 159 1.15 20.23 -18.76
CA LYS A 159 0.21 19.44 -19.56
C LYS A 159 0.97 18.51 -20.49
N LYS A 160 0.92 17.21 -20.17
CA LYS A 160 1.61 16.14 -20.92
C LYS A 160 3.12 16.40 -20.97
N GLY A 161 3.71 16.77 -19.83
CA GLY A 161 5.15 16.96 -19.68
C GLY A 161 5.66 18.34 -20.09
N VAL A 162 4.86 19.12 -20.81
CA VAL A 162 5.21 20.48 -21.23
C VAL A 162 4.73 21.47 -20.17
N GLU A 163 5.62 22.38 -19.77
CA GLU A 163 5.28 23.50 -18.90
C GLU A 163 4.36 24.47 -19.64
N ILE A 164 3.32 24.95 -18.97
CA ILE A 164 2.32 25.86 -19.54
C ILE A 164 2.10 27.03 -18.60
N ASP A 165 1.57 28.12 -19.15
CA ASP A 165 1.13 29.24 -18.36
C ASP A 165 0.02 28.86 -17.37
N LYS A 166 -0.09 29.68 -16.32
CA LYS A 166 -1.14 29.56 -15.31
C LYS A 166 -2.53 29.57 -15.98
N PRO A 167 -3.36 28.54 -15.77
CA PRO A 167 -4.69 28.49 -16.37
C PRO A 167 -5.63 29.52 -15.72
N LYS A 168 -6.50 30.13 -16.55
CA LYS A 168 -7.42 31.20 -16.13
C LYS A 168 -8.30 30.85 -14.92
N ARG A 169 -8.72 29.58 -14.78
CA ARG A 169 -9.60 29.09 -13.70
C ARG A 169 -8.85 28.37 -12.57
N TYR A 170 -7.67 28.85 -12.18
CA TYR A 170 -6.92 28.27 -11.07
C TYR A 170 -7.28 28.91 -9.72
N ASN A 171 -7.89 28.12 -8.82
CA ASN A 171 -8.05 28.51 -7.42
C ASN A 171 -6.92 27.90 -6.56
N ARG A 172 -6.06 28.75 -5.99
CA ARG A 172 -4.90 28.33 -5.19
C ARG A 172 -5.38 27.73 -3.87
N LYS A 173 -5.15 26.43 -3.69
CA LYS A 173 -5.29 25.77 -2.38
C LYS A 173 -3.90 25.66 -1.73
N PRO A 174 -3.79 25.92 -0.41
CA PRO A 174 -2.54 25.70 0.31
C PRO A 174 -2.00 24.28 0.09
N LEU A 175 -0.68 24.14 0.02
CA LEU A 175 -0.01 22.85 -0.20
C LEU A 175 -0.49 21.80 0.81
N THR A 176 -0.61 22.19 2.09
CA THR A 176 -1.16 21.37 3.18
C THR A 176 -2.52 20.77 2.80
N LYS A 177 -3.50 21.59 2.45
CA LYS A 177 -4.85 21.13 2.07
C LYS A 177 -4.85 20.21 0.85
N ARG A 178 -3.90 20.37 -0.07
CA ARG A 178 -3.78 19.50 -1.27
C ARG A 178 -3.25 18.10 -0.93
N ILE A 179 -2.37 17.99 0.05
CA ILE A 179 -1.71 16.73 0.41
C ILE A 179 -2.38 16.03 1.60
N THR A 180 -3.10 16.73 2.48
CA THR A 180 -3.76 16.12 3.67
C THR A 180 -4.67 14.96 3.29
N GLY A 181 -5.48 15.11 2.23
CA GLY A 181 -6.37 14.04 1.77
C GLY A 181 -5.60 12.81 1.26
N PHE A 182 -4.48 13.03 0.60
CA PHE A 182 -3.60 11.95 0.15
C PHE A 182 -2.97 11.23 1.33
N PHE A 183 -2.43 11.94 2.32
CA PHE A 183 -1.86 11.31 3.51
C PHE A 183 -2.88 10.56 4.35
N LYS A 184 -4.09 11.12 4.50
CA LYS A 184 -5.20 10.45 5.16
C LYS A 184 -5.45 9.10 4.52
N GLU A 185 -5.52 9.04 3.18
CA GLU A 185 -5.73 7.78 2.47
C GLU A 185 -4.52 6.84 2.55
N LEU A 186 -3.31 7.41 2.48
CA LEU A 186 -2.05 6.68 2.51
C LEU A 186 -1.85 5.89 3.80
N PHE A 187 -2.20 6.50 4.93
CA PHE A 187 -2.00 5.94 6.26
C PHE A 187 -3.26 5.27 6.83
N ARG A 188 -4.42 5.40 6.16
CA ARG A 188 -5.68 4.74 6.57
C ARG A 188 -5.57 3.23 6.76
N LYS A 189 -4.72 2.56 5.97
CA LYS A 189 -4.55 1.09 6.03
C LYS A 189 -3.68 0.62 7.20
N LYS A 190 -2.77 1.44 7.73
CA LYS A 190 -1.87 1.01 8.82
C LYS A 190 -2.63 0.85 10.14
N GLU A 191 -3.72 1.62 10.34
CA GLU A 191 -4.51 1.57 11.58
C GLU A 191 -5.45 0.36 11.73
N LYS A 192 -5.89 -0.26 10.62
CA LYS A 192 -6.79 -1.42 10.70
C LYS A 192 -6.08 -2.72 11.09
N ASN A 193 -4.76 -2.77 10.94
CA ASN A 193 -3.93 -3.96 11.22
C ASN A 193 -3.01 -3.76 12.43
N ASP A 194 -3.24 -2.71 13.24
CA ASP A 194 -2.50 -2.47 14.49
C ASP A 194 -3.07 -3.37 15.61
N PRO A 195 -2.34 -4.40 16.08
CA PRO A 195 -2.81 -5.28 17.15
C PRO A 195 -3.06 -4.54 18.48
N SER A 196 -2.52 -3.33 18.68
CA SER A 196 -2.69 -2.54 19.91
C SER A 196 -4.08 -1.89 20.05
N LYS A 197 -4.83 -1.70 18.95
CA LYS A 197 -6.22 -1.18 19.00
C LYS A 197 -7.27 -2.28 19.15
N LYS A 198 -6.97 -3.54 18.82
CA LYS A 198 -7.90 -4.68 18.98
C LYS A 198 -8.24 -4.94 20.46
N GLN A 199 -7.28 -4.76 21.37
CA GLN A 199 -7.51 -4.93 22.81
C GLN A 199 -8.36 -3.81 23.47
N LYS A 200 -8.51 -2.65 22.81
CA LYS A 200 -9.37 -1.57 23.33
C LYS A 200 -10.84 -1.71 22.92
N ALA A 201 -11.15 -2.53 21.91
CA ALA A 201 -12.53 -2.84 21.52
C ALA A 201 -13.16 -3.86 22.48
N ASP A 202 -12.40 -4.84 22.96
CA ASP A 202 -12.93 -5.90 23.83
C ASP A 202 -13.15 -5.41 25.28
N LYS A 203 -12.39 -4.41 25.75
CA LYS A 203 -12.60 -3.81 27.09
C LYS A 203 -13.78 -2.84 27.18
N LYS A 204 -14.35 -2.37 26.05
CA LYS A 204 -15.58 -1.56 26.04
C LYS A 204 -16.86 -2.39 25.97
N GLY A 205 -16.77 -3.70 25.73
CA GLY A 205 -17.91 -4.63 25.70
C GLY A 205 -18.34 -5.20 27.06
N LEU A 206 -17.58 -4.97 28.16
CA LEU A 206 -17.85 -5.56 29.48
C LEU A 206 -18.49 -4.63 30.52
N LYS A 207 -19.00 -3.45 30.13
CA LYS A 207 -19.81 -2.59 31.02
C LYS A 207 -21.18 -2.29 30.42
N ALA A 208 -21.99 -3.33 30.26
CA ALA A 208 -23.43 -3.20 30.05
C ALA A 208 -24.19 -4.47 30.50
N LYS A 209 -24.16 -4.77 31.82
CA LYS A 209 -25.23 -5.57 32.45
C LYS A 209 -26.07 -4.63 33.31
N LYS A 210 -27.09 -4.00 32.70
CA LYS A 210 -28.21 -3.41 33.43
C LYS A 210 -29.13 -4.55 33.86
N GLN A 211 -29.39 -4.61 35.17
CA GLN A 211 -30.35 -5.51 35.81
C GLN A 211 -31.76 -5.32 35.22
N PRO A 212 -32.55 -6.37 35.00
CA PRO A 212 -33.94 -6.24 34.61
C PRO A 212 -34.82 -5.88 35.83
N LYS A 213 -35.55 -4.77 35.74
CA LYS A 213 -36.60 -4.40 36.71
C LYS A 213 -37.84 -5.27 36.48
N ASN A 214 -38.15 -6.11 37.46
CA ASN A 214 -39.38 -6.89 37.52
C ASN A 214 -40.48 -6.04 38.19
N LYS A 215 -41.62 -5.83 37.54
CA LYS A 215 -42.83 -5.23 38.12
C LYS A 215 -44.04 -6.10 37.78
N LYS A 216 -44.58 -6.80 38.77
CA LYS A 216 -46.01 -6.80 39.18
C LYS A 216 -46.32 -8.02 40.06
N SER A 217 -46.77 -7.77 41.30
CA SER A 217 -48.00 -8.38 41.82
C SER A 217 -48.53 -7.55 43.00
N LYS A 218 -49.71 -6.94 42.81
CA LYS A 218 -50.58 -6.42 43.86
C LYS A 218 -51.10 -7.60 44.71
N LYS A 219 -51.15 -7.44 46.04
CA LYS A 219 -52.32 -7.87 46.83
C LYS A 219 -52.45 -7.02 48.09
N GLN A 220 -53.67 -6.54 48.29
CA GLN A 220 -54.15 -5.61 49.31
C GLN A 220 -54.39 -6.30 50.66
N LYS A 221 -54.34 -5.51 51.74
CA LYS A 221 -55.33 -5.45 52.85
C LYS A 221 -55.00 -4.17 53.65
N LYS A 222 -55.92 -3.19 53.70
CA LYS A 222 -56.90 -2.93 54.80
C LYS A 222 -56.16 -2.59 56.12
N VAL A 223 -56.44 -1.55 56.91
CA VAL A 223 -57.64 -0.73 57.10
C VAL A 223 -57.35 0.31 58.21
N LYS A 224 -58.06 1.47 58.20
CA LYS A 224 -58.37 2.42 59.31
C LYS A 224 -57.20 3.10 60.05
N GLU A 225 -57.32 4.28 60.67
CA GLU A 225 -58.44 5.16 61.02
C GLU A 225 -57.87 6.59 61.19
N GLN A 226 -58.63 7.62 60.84
CA GLN A 226 -58.53 8.91 61.51
C GLN A 226 -59.50 8.85 62.68
N GLN A 227 -58.96 8.83 63.89
CA GLN A 227 -59.30 9.64 65.06
C GLN A 227 -58.48 9.14 66.24
#